data_AF-A0A957HPM5-F1
#
_entry.id   AF-A0A957HPM5-F1
#
_cell.length_a   1.000
_cell.length_b   1.000
_cell.length_c   1.000
_cell.angle_alpha   90.00
_cell.angle_beta   90.00
_cell.angle_gamma   90.00
#
_symmetry.space_group_name_H-M   'P 1'
#
loop_
_entity.id
_entity.type
_entity.pdbx_description
1 polymer ?
#
loop_
_entity_poly.entity_id
_entity_poly.type
_entity_poly.pdbx_seq_one_letter_code
_entity_poly.pdbx_strand_id
1 'polypeptide(L)'
;FTPLALPEPPPDNPGLYFVSLQYSNGTDVINLTQHKQFPDVTVGGGQVIGDDAKVQSVDLGEGITAEYVQGQWIIPETVTPGTDPLADATWDNNAPDQRLTWTAQNILFELYTNSPDLTLDDLLTILASLNY
;
A
#
# COMPACT_ATOMS: atom_id res chain seq x y z
N PHE A 1 -8.23 -17.79 9.70
CA PHE A 1 -7.01 -17.01 9.90
C PHE A 1 -6.96 -16.58 11.36
N THR A 2 -5.81 -16.72 12.02
CA THR A 2 -5.61 -16.24 13.41
C THR A 2 -5.38 -14.73 13.35
N PRO A 3 -5.98 -13.90 14.24
CA PRO A 3 -5.72 -12.46 14.27
C PRO A 3 -4.23 -12.19 14.48
N LEU A 4 -3.66 -11.33 13.64
CA LEU A 4 -2.24 -10.99 13.71
C LEU A 4 -2.12 -9.59 14.30
N ALA A 5 -1.46 -9.50 15.45
CA ALA A 5 -1.15 -8.23 16.06
C ALA A 5 0.03 -7.58 15.33
N LEU A 6 -0.10 -6.28 15.05
CA LEU A 6 1.03 -5.48 14.61
C LEU A 6 2.12 -5.43 15.69
N PRO A 7 3.42 -5.44 15.33
CA PRO A 7 4.48 -5.19 16.29
C PRO A 7 4.29 -3.81 16.90
N GLU A 8 4.43 -3.69 18.21
CA GLU A 8 4.47 -2.37 18.84
C GLU A 8 5.65 -1.59 18.27
N PRO A 9 5.46 -0.30 17.93
CA PRO A 9 6.56 0.50 17.45
C PRO A 9 7.64 0.66 18.51
N PRO A 10 8.92 0.74 18.12
CA PRO A 10 10.01 0.89 19.07
C PRO A 10 9.81 2.17 19.90
N PRO A 11 9.91 2.10 21.24
CA PRO A 11 9.81 3.27 22.09
C PRO A 11 11.00 4.19 21.80
N ASP A 12 10.71 5.47 21.57
CA ASP A 12 11.68 6.58 21.58
C ASP A 12 12.72 6.64 20.45
N ASN A 13 12.32 6.41 19.20
CA ASN A 13 13.10 6.90 18.06
C ASN A 13 12.32 7.97 17.27
N PRO A 14 12.68 9.27 17.36
CA PRO A 14 12.01 10.35 16.61
C PRO A 14 12.34 10.34 15.10
N GLY A 15 12.90 9.25 14.58
CA GLY A 15 13.08 9.03 13.15
C GLY A 15 11.82 8.47 12.48
N LEU A 16 11.71 8.66 11.16
CA LEU A 16 10.78 7.90 10.32
C LEU A 16 11.07 6.41 10.54
N TYR A 17 10.10 5.67 11.08
CA TYR A 17 10.15 4.22 11.08
C TYR A 17 9.00 3.69 10.22
N PHE A 18 9.32 2.62 9.49
CA PHE A 18 8.35 1.80 8.80
C PHE A 18 8.43 0.39 9.41
N VAL A 19 7.30 -0.13 9.87
CA VAL A 19 7.19 -1.54 10.28
C VAL A 19 6.42 -2.24 9.17
N SER A 20 7.07 -3.17 8.48
CA SER A 20 6.41 -4.00 7.47
C SER A 20 6.22 -5.41 8.00
N LEU A 21 4.98 -5.87 8.03
CA LEU A 21 4.64 -7.28 8.19
C LEU A 21 4.48 -7.91 6.81
N GLN A 22 5.18 -9.02 6.60
CA GLN A 22 5.02 -9.84 5.41
C GLN A 22 4.18 -11.07 5.74
N TYR A 23 3.10 -11.25 5.01
CA TYR A 23 2.29 -12.46 5.02
C TYR A 23 2.55 -13.23 3.72
N SER A 24 2.87 -14.51 3.85
CA SER A 24 3.05 -15.41 2.72
C SER A 24 2.08 -16.58 2.81
N ASN A 25 1.28 -16.79 1.77
CA ASN A 25 0.44 -17.98 1.62
C ASN A 25 0.71 -18.63 0.25
N GLY A 26 1.57 -19.64 0.22
CA GLY A 26 2.04 -20.21 -1.04
C GLY A 26 2.94 -19.20 -1.79
N THR A 27 2.53 -18.82 -3.00
CA THR A 27 3.20 -17.80 -3.83
C THR A 27 2.75 -16.38 -3.51
N ASP A 28 1.64 -16.21 -2.80
CA ASP A 28 1.08 -14.89 -2.52
C ASP A 28 1.84 -14.22 -1.39
N VAL A 29 2.25 -12.98 -1.63
CA VAL A 29 2.94 -12.14 -0.66
C VAL A 29 2.14 -10.86 -0.46
N ILE A 30 1.80 -10.59 0.80
CA ILE A 30 1.13 -9.36 1.20
C ILE A 30 2.02 -8.65 2.20
N ASN A 31 2.27 -7.37 1.97
CA ASN A 31 3.02 -6.52 2.87
C ASN A 31 2.08 -5.51 3.50
N LEU A 32 1.98 -5.53 4.82
CA LEU A 32 1.32 -4.48 5.60
C LEU A 32 2.38 -3.58 6.21
N THR A 33 2.43 -2.33 5.78
CA THR A 33 3.39 -1.35 6.27
C THR A 33 2.71 -0.30 7.13
N GLN A 34 3.30 -0.04 8.29
CA GLN A 34 2.96 1.05 9.19
C GLN A 34 3.96 2.19 9.04
N HIS A 35 3.49 3.37 8.65
CA HIS A 35 4.29 4.60 8.58
C HIS A 35 3.91 5.52 9.74
N LYS A 36 4.83 5.71 10.71
CA LYS A 36 4.67 6.81 11.68
C LYS A 36 5.39 8.05 11.15
N GLN A 37 4.60 8.97 10.61
CA GLN A 37 5.03 10.32 10.27
C GLN A 37 4.78 11.26 11.44
N PHE A 38 5.71 12.18 11.69
CA PHE A 38 5.42 13.39 12.46
C PHE A 38 4.51 14.31 11.62
N PRO A 39 3.59 15.07 12.25
CA PRO A 39 2.48 15.76 11.57
C PRO A 39 2.88 16.84 10.55
N ASP A 40 4.15 17.23 10.48
CA ASP A 40 4.60 18.40 9.69
C ASP A 40 5.30 18.06 8.37
N VAL A 41 5.38 16.78 8.00
CA VAL A 41 5.87 16.38 6.67
C VAL A 41 4.69 15.84 5.90
N THR A 42 4.24 16.54 4.87
CA THR A 42 3.43 15.93 3.81
C THR A 42 4.37 15.04 3.00
N VAL A 43 4.66 13.83 3.50
CA VAL A 43 5.15 12.79 2.60
C VAL A 43 3.92 12.50 1.73
N GLY A 44 4.00 12.79 0.43
CA GLY A 44 3.16 12.14 -0.56
C GLY A 44 3.53 10.65 -0.57
N GLY A 45 3.26 9.97 0.54
CA GLY A 45 3.79 8.67 0.91
C GLY A 45 3.03 7.51 0.28
N GLY A 46 1.95 7.81 -0.45
CA GLY A 46 1.47 6.91 -1.48
C GLY A 46 2.46 6.90 -2.63
N GLN A 47 2.92 5.73 -3.01
CA GLN A 47 3.72 5.57 -4.23
C GLN A 47 2.98 6.24 -5.40
N VAL A 48 3.70 7.04 -6.19
CA VAL A 48 3.13 7.81 -7.32
C VAL A 48 2.32 6.88 -8.21
N ILE A 49 1.03 7.18 -8.37
CA ILE A 49 0.10 6.47 -9.27
C ILE A 49 -0.03 7.25 -10.58
N GLY A 50 -0.49 6.59 -11.64
CA GLY A 50 -0.75 7.27 -12.92
C GLY A 50 -1.91 8.25 -12.86
N ASP A 51 -1.89 9.26 -13.74
CA ASP A 51 -2.98 10.24 -13.87
C ASP A 51 -4.33 9.59 -14.25
N ASP A 52 -4.29 8.43 -14.91
CA ASP A 52 -5.43 7.60 -15.28
C ASP A 52 -5.67 6.41 -14.33
N ALA A 53 -4.98 6.38 -13.17
CA ALA A 53 -5.20 5.38 -12.16
C ALA A 53 -6.64 5.45 -11.61
N LYS A 54 -7.26 4.28 -11.47
CA LYS A 54 -8.59 4.17 -10.88
C LYS A 54 -8.47 4.04 -9.37
N VAL A 55 -8.68 5.16 -8.68
CA VAL A 55 -8.75 5.22 -7.22
C VAL A 55 -10.17 4.93 -6.76
N GLN A 56 -10.34 3.97 -5.86
CA GLN A 56 -11.61 3.63 -5.23
C GLN A 56 -11.56 3.96 -3.74
N SER A 57 -12.53 4.73 -3.24
CA SER A 57 -12.73 4.95 -1.81
C SER A 57 -13.43 3.74 -1.19
N VAL A 58 -12.90 3.21 -0.09
CA VAL A 58 -13.44 2.04 0.62
C VAL A 58 -13.64 2.37 2.10
N ASP A 59 -14.84 2.11 2.62
CA ASP A 59 -15.13 2.25 4.04
C ASP A 59 -14.62 1.02 4.80
N LEU A 60 -13.73 1.24 5.78
CA LEU A 60 -13.20 0.18 6.65
C LEU A 60 -13.97 0.06 7.98
N GLY A 61 -14.99 0.90 8.18
CA GLY A 61 -15.72 0.99 9.44
C GLY A 61 -15.08 1.96 10.43
N GLU A 62 -15.78 2.24 11.54
CA GLU A 62 -15.32 3.14 12.62
C GLU A 62 -14.93 4.57 12.16
N GLY A 63 -15.44 4.99 11.00
CA GLY A 63 -15.12 6.29 10.40
C GLY A 63 -13.77 6.32 9.66
N ILE A 64 -13.16 5.16 9.43
CA ILE A 64 -11.91 5.01 8.68
C ILE A 64 -12.25 4.75 7.21
N THR A 65 -11.67 5.57 6.33
CA THR A 65 -11.77 5.39 4.88
C THR A 65 -10.39 5.09 4.32
N ALA A 66 -10.32 4.10 3.43
CA ALA A 66 -9.14 3.74 2.69
C ALA A 66 -9.25 4.15 1.22
N GLU A 67 -8.10 4.38 0.61
CA GLU A 67 -7.94 4.51 -0.84
C GLU A 67 -7.39 3.19 -1.38
N TYR A 68 -8.16 2.55 -2.26
CA TYR A 68 -7.74 1.39 -3.02
C TYR A 68 -7.29 1.80 -4.42
N VAL A 69 -6.13 1.28 -4.85
CA VAL A 69 -5.64 1.45 -6.21
C VAL A 69 -5.13 0.11 -6.71
N GLN A 70 -5.52 -0.24 -7.94
CA GLN A 70 -4.93 -1.34 -8.70
C GLN A 70 -4.14 -0.79 -9.88
N GLY A 71 -2.92 -1.30 -10.04
CA GLY A 71 -2.12 -1.07 -11.22
C GLY A 71 -0.64 -0.88 -10.93
N GLN A 72 0.13 -0.82 -12.01
CA GLN A 72 1.57 -0.57 -11.97
C GLN A 72 1.99 0.36 -13.10
N TRP A 73 3.11 1.06 -12.91
CA TRP A 73 3.78 1.74 -14.01
C TRP A 73 4.45 0.72 -14.93
N ILE A 74 4.08 0.75 -16.21
CA ILE A 74 4.74 0.02 -17.28
C ILE A 74 5.76 0.96 -17.90
N ILE A 75 7.04 0.64 -17.68
CA ILE A 75 8.15 1.35 -18.32
C ILE A 75 8.39 0.70 -19.69
N PRO A 76 8.47 1.47 -20.79
CA PRO A 76 8.81 0.90 -22.09
C PRO A 76 10.19 0.23 -22.05
N GLU A 77 10.34 -0.90 -22.76
CA GLU A 77 11.57 -1.71 -22.76
C GLU A 77 12.84 -0.94 -23.17
N THR A 78 12.69 0.20 -23.83
CA THR A 78 13.79 1.07 -24.24
C THR A 78 13.90 2.28 -23.33
N VAL A 79 14.42 2.07 -22.12
CA VAL A 79 14.94 3.19 -21.31
C VAL A 79 16.20 3.70 -21.99
N THR A 80 16.15 4.93 -22.51
CA THR A 80 17.35 5.57 -23.07
C THR A 80 18.27 6.02 -21.92
N PRO A 81 19.55 5.65 -21.91
CA PRO A 81 20.46 6.14 -20.88
C PRO A 81 20.48 7.67 -20.83
N GLY A 82 20.17 8.25 -19.66
CA GLY A 82 20.09 9.70 -19.45
C GLY A 82 18.70 10.32 -19.58
N THR A 83 17.64 9.53 -19.81
CA THR A 83 16.24 10.00 -19.74
C THR A 83 15.57 9.55 -18.45
N ASP A 84 14.54 10.29 -18.02
CA ASP A 84 13.67 9.85 -16.92
C ASP A 84 12.79 8.69 -17.43
N PRO A 85 12.94 7.46 -16.91
CA PRO A 85 12.17 6.30 -17.37
C PRO A 85 10.67 6.43 -17.10
N LEU A 86 10.24 7.35 -16.21
CA LEU A 86 8.82 7.60 -15.95
C LEU A 86 8.19 8.56 -16.96
N ALA A 87 8.98 9.29 -17.75
CA ALA A 87 8.45 10.27 -18.71
C ALA A 87 7.59 9.63 -19.81
N ASP A 88 7.93 8.39 -20.20
CA ASP A 88 7.20 7.60 -21.19
C ASP A 88 6.48 6.40 -20.56
N ALA A 89 6.46 6.29 -19.22
CA ALA A 89 5.77 5.21 -18.54
C ALA A 89 4.25 5.39 -18.65
N THR A 90 3.54 4.28 -18.78
CA THR A 90 2.07 4.26 -18.79
C THR A 90 1.58 3.46 -17.61
N TRP A 91 0.53 3.92 -16.94
CA TRP A 91 -0.10 3.16 -15.88
C TRP A 91 -0.99 2.05 -16.46
N ASP A 92 -0.83 0.83 -15.97
CA ASP A 92 -1.71 -0.28 -16.31
C ASP A 92 -2.61 -0.63 -15.13
N ASN A 93 -3.88 -0.24 -15.21
CA ASN A 93 -4.92 -0.54 -14.23
C ASN A 93 -5.28 -2.04 -14.13
N ASN A 94 -4.78 -2.90 -15.04
CA ASN A 94 -5.04 -4.34 -15.01
C ASN A 94 -3.88 -5.16 -14.43
N ALA A 95 -2.79 -4.49 -14.06
CA ALA A 95 -1.69 -5.14 -13.39
C ALA A 95 -2.11 -5.72 -12.03
N PRO A 96 -1.43 -6.77 -11.55
CA PRO A 96 -1.81 -7.45 -10.31
C PRO A 96 -1.43 -6.68 -9.04
N ASP A 97 -0.65 -5.61 -9.17
CA ASP A 97 -0.32 -4.70 -8.07
C ASP A 97 -1.58 -4.04 -7.52
N GLN A 98 -1.80 -4.22 -6.22
CA GLN A 98 -2.94 -3.72 -5.48
C GLN A 98 -2.46 -3.05 -4.20
N ARG A 99 -3.02 -1.88 -3.89
CA ARG A 99 -2.70 -1.10 -2.68
C ARG A 99 -3.98 -0.64 -1.99
N LEU A 100 -4.02 -0.78 -0.68
CA LEU A 100 -4.96 -0.06 0.20
C LEU A 100 -4.17 0.83 1.16
N THR A 101 -4.47 2.13 1.17
CA THR A 101 -3.88 3.09 2.11
C THR A 101 -4.94 3.74 2.98
N TRP A 102 -4.73 3.78 4.29
CA TRP A 102 -5.65 4.43 5.23
C TRP A 102 -4.90 5.03 6.42
N THR A 103 -5.53 5.98 7.10
CA THR A 103 -4.99 6.54 8.34
C THR A 103 -5.85 6.13 9.52
N ALA A 104 -5.23 5.56 10.55
CA ALA A 104 -5.86 5.26 11.84
C ALA A 104 -4.91 5.62 12.98
N GLN A 105 -5.43 6.18 14.09
CA GLN A 105 -4.61 6.55 15.26
C GLN A 105 -3.39 7.44 14.94
N ASN A 106 -3.52 8.37 13.99
CA ASN A 106 -2.43 9.21 13.46
C ASN A 106 -1.26 8.44 12.81
N ILE A 107 -1.55 7.24 12.31
CA ILE A 107 -0.60 6.36 11.63
C ILE A 107 -1.14 6.07 10.24
N LEU A 108 -0.29 6.23 9.21
CA LEU A 108 -0.61 5.85 7.84
C LEU A 108 -0.27 4.36 7.67
N PHE A 109 -1.24 3.58 7.23
CA PHE A 109 -1.09 2.17 6.93
C PHE A 109 -1.19 1.96 5.42
N GLU A 110 -0.40 1.03 4.90
CA GLU A 110 -0.46 0.54 3.53
C GLU A 110 -0.52 -0.98 3.54
N LEU A 111 -1.50 -1.55 2.84
CA LEU A 111 -1.54 -2.96 2.48
C LEU A 111 -1.21 -3.08 1.00
N TYR A 112 -0.12 -3.76 0.67
CA TYR A 112 0.34 -3.99 -0.70
C TYR A 112 0.38 -5.49 -1.02
N THR A 113 -0.07 -5.84 -2.22
CA THR A 113 0.15 -7.15 -2.83
C THR A 113 0.38 -7.00 -4.33
N ASN A 114 1.10 -7.96 -4.92
CA ASN A 114 1.20 -8.13 -6.36
C ASN A 114 0.65 -9.47 -6.82
N SER A 115 -0.14 -10.14 -5.97
CA SER A 115 -0.78 -11.40 -6.32
C SER A 115 -1.93 -11.15 -7.30
N PRO A 116 -1.94 -11.83 -8.46
CA PRO A 116 -3.06 -11.78 -9.40
C PRO A 116 -4.30 -12.53 -8.89
N ASP A 117 -4.13 -13.37 -7.87
CA ASP A 117 -5.18 -14.27 -7.37
C ASP A 117 -6.01 -13.65 -6.24
N LEU A 118 -5.53 -12.54 -5.65
CA LEU A 118 -6.23 -11.83 -4.59
C LEU A 118 -7.11 -10.72 -5.17
N THR A 119 -8.33 -10.60 -4.64
CA THR A 119 -9.27 -9.53 -4.96
C THR A 119 -9.32 -8.47 -3.86
N LEU A 120 -9.91 -7.31 -4.15
CA LEU A 120 -10.21 -6.30 -3.12
C LEU A 120 -10.98 -6.90 -1.92
N ASP A 121 -11.97 -7.77 -2.16
CA ASP A 121 -12.74 -8.40 -1.08
C ASP A 121 -11.86 -9.31 -0.20
N ASP A 122 -10.87 -10.00 -0.78
CA ASP A 122 -9.90 -10.78 -0.02
C ASP A 122 -9.01 -9.88 0.85
N LEU A 123 -8.57 -8.75 0.30
CA LEU A 123 -7.78 -7.75 1.03
C LEU A 123 -8.58 -7.16 2.21
N LEU A 124 -9.87 -6.85 2.00
CA LEU A 124 -10.76 -6.37 3.06
C LEU A 124 -11.01 -7.43 4.13
N THR A 125 -11.10 -8.70 3.74
CA THR A 125 -11.20 -9.82 4.70
C THR A 125 -9.94 -9.94 5.55
N ILE A 126 -8.76 -9.74 4.94
CA ILE A 126 -7.49 -9.72 5.66
C ILE A 126 -7.43 -8.53 6.62
N LEU A 127 -7.84 -7.34 6.16
CA LEU A 127 -7.89 -6.13 6.98
C LEU A 127 -8.79 -6.29 8.21
N ALA A 128 -9.97 -6.89 8.04
CA ALA A 128 -10.88 -7.17 9.14
C ALA A 128 -10.30 -8.16 10.18
N SER A 129 -9.24 -8.90 9.84
CA SER A 129 -8.55 -9.82 10.77
C SER A 129 -7.38 -9.18 11.51
N LEU A 130 -6.98 -7.96 11.12
CA LEU A 130 -5.90 -7.22 11.73
C LEU A 130 -6.43 -6.36 12.88
N ASN A 131 -5.78 -6.43 14.03
CA ASN A 131 -6.02 -5.49 15.12
C ASN A 131 -5.00 -4.36 14.99
N TYR A 132 -5.45 -3.15 14.67
CA TYR A 132 -4.63 -1.94 14.56
C TYR A 132 -5.23 -0.78 15.36
#